data_AF-A0A1E4NKJ2-F1
#
_entry.id   AF-A0A1E4NKJ2-F1
#
_cell.length_a   1.000
_cell.length_b   1.000
_cell.length_c   1.000
_cell.angle_alpha   90.00
_cell.angle_beta   90.00
_cell.angle_gamma   90.00
#
_symmetry.space_group_name_H-M   'P 1'
#
loop_
_entity.id
_entity.type
_entity.pdbx_description
1 polymer ?
#
loop_
_entity_poly.entity_id
_entity_poly.type
_entity_poly.pdbx_seq_one_letter_code
_entity_poly.pdbx_strand_id
1 'polypeptide(L)'
;MASSTDLLESATQAAVRLRDEFIARGWPTSADVGRANGVSPNDNPAKWANDRREAGELMGAWSPKERTYRHPDFQFDRHGHLKPGIKELLAALAEHADFAANVDKSGWRRVFWMYGATYELAAPDGTPRSAAELFATHPDDVIAYARKSAVPDIGDAW
;
A
#
# COMPACT_ATOMS: atom_id res chain seq x y z
N MET A 1 30.05 -20.40 2.64
CA MET A 1 29.17 -19.89 1.57
C MET A 1 27.76 -20.35 1.91
N ALA A 2 26.82 -19.44 2.13
CA ALA A 2 25.42 -19.81 2.37
C ALA A 2 24.80 -20.28 1.04
N SER A 3 24.01 -21.36 1.08
CA SER A 3 23.35 -21.89 -0.12
C SER A 3 22.20 -20.96 -0.55
N SER A 4 21.84 -20.95 -1.84
CA SER A 4 20.71 -20.16 -2.36
C SER A 4 19.38 -20.42 -1.63
N THR A 5 19.20 -21.63 -1.08
CA THR A 5 18.06 -22.00 -0.24
C THR A 5 18.05 -21.25 1.10
N ASP A 6 19.21 -21.14 1.78
CA ASP A 6 19.32 -20.43 3.07
C ASP A 6 19.05 -18.93 2.90
N LEU A 7 19.49 -18.36 1.77
CA LEU A 7 19.25 -16.95 1.44
C LEU A 7 17.76 -16.69 1.17
N LEU A 8 17.06 -17.58 0.45
CA LEU A 8 15.62 -17.46 0.20
C LEU A 8 14.76 -17.63 1.46
N GLU A 9 15.14 -18.55 2.36
CA GLU A 9 14.47 -18.71 3.65
C GLU A 9 14.62 -17.45 4.52
N SER A 10 15.81 -16.84 4.53
CA SER A 10 16.06 -15.61 5.28
C SER A 10 15.26 -14.41 4.75
N ALA A 11 15.16 -14.26 3.43
CA ALA A 11 14.39 -13.19 2.79
C ALA A 11 12.89 -13.34 3.02
N THR A 12 12.39 -14.59 2.96
CA THR A 12 10.97 -14.89 3.24
C THR A 12 10.62 -14.57 4.69
N GLN A 13 11.48 -14.95 5.65
CA GLN A 13 11.27 -14.62 7.06
C GLN A 13 11.35 -13.11 7.32
N ALA A 14 12.26 -12.39 6.65
CA ALA A 14 12.35 -10.93 6.76
C ALA A 14 11.07 -10.25 6.24
N ALA A 15 10.54 -10.71 5.10
CA ALA A 15 9.30 -10.20 4.55
C ALA A 15 8.10 -10.47 5.49
N VAL A 16 8.02 -11.65 6.10
CA VAL A 16 6.97 -11.95 7.10
C VAL A 16 7.06 -11.02 8.30
N ARG A 17 8.25 -10.84 8.88
CA ARG A 17 8.46 -9.92 10.00
C ARG A 17 8.05 -8.50 9.66
N LEU A 18 8.44 -8.00 8.49
CA LEU A 18 8.08 -6.65 8.06
C LEU A 18 6.56 -6.47 7.90
N ARG A 19 5.85 -7.48 7.37
CA ARG A 19 4.37 -7.46 7.29
C ARG A 19 3.73 -7.39 8.67
N ASP A 20 4.23 -8.18 9.60
CA ASP A 20 3.74 -8.19 10.99
C ASP A 20 4.00 -6.85 11.67
N GLU A 21 5.17 -6.24 11.46
CA GLU A 21 5.50 -4.89 11.94
C GLU A 21 4.54 -3.83 11.37
N PHE A 22 4.22 -3.88 10.09
CA PHE A 22 3.23 -2.98 9.48
C PHE A 22 1.83 -3.15 10.09
N ILE A 23 1.36 -4.39 10.24
CA ILE A 23 0.06 -4.66 10.86
C ILE A 23 0.05 -4.20 12.32
N ALA A 24 1.16 -4.38 13.05
CA ALA A 24 1.30 -3.98 14.45
C ALA A 24 1.22 -2.45 14.66
N ARG A 25 1.31 -1.63 13.61
CA ARG A 25 1.07 -0.17 13.67
C ARG A 25 -0.38 0.20 13.97
N GLY A 26 -1.29 -0.77 14.01
CA GLY A 26 -2.69 -0.53 14.35
C GLY A 26 -3.54 -0.09 13.17
N TRP A 27 -3.18 -0.53 11.95
CA TRP A 27 -3.98 -0.26 10.75
C TRP A 27 -5.45 -0.67 10.93
N PRO A 28 -6.41 0.17 10.48
CA PRO A 28 -7.83 -0.11 10.66
C PRO A 28 -8.27 -1.40 9.96
N THR A 29 -9.23 -2.09 10.56
CA THR A 29 -9.94 -3.21 9.91
C THR A 29 -10.91 -2.68 8.86
N SER A 30 -11.38 -3.56 7.96
CA SER A 30 -12.47 -3.23 7.03
C SER A 30 -13.73 -2.69 7.73
N ALA A 31 -14.03 -3.18 8.93
CA ALA A 31 -15.17 -2.69 9.70
C ALA A 31 -14.94 -1.28 10.28
N ASP A 32 -13.72 -0.99 10.74
CA ASP A 32 -13.35 0.35 11.22
C ASP A 32 -13.43 1.38 10.10
N VAL A 33 -12.91 1.05 8.92
CA VAL A 33 -12.96 1.96 7.77
C VAL A 33 -14.41 2.22 7.36
N GLY A 34 -15.25 1.19 7.24
CA GLY A 34 -16.66 1.38 6.90
C GLY A 34 -17.40 2.29 7.89
N ARG A 35 -17.20 2.09 9.19
CA ARG A 35 -17.80 2.95 10.23
C ARG A 35 -17.31 4.38 10.16
N ALA A 36 -16.00 4.59 10.01
CA ALA A 36 -15.43 5.92 9.88
C ALA A 36 -16.00 6.68 8.67
N ASN A 37 -16.40 5.96 7.62
CA ASN A 37 -16.97 6.54 6.39
C ASN A 37 -18.51 6.48 6.37
N GLY A 38 -19.15 6.47 7.54
CA GLY A 38 -20.59 6.72 7.69
C GLY A 38 -21.51 5.50 7.62
N VAL A 39 -20.96 4.28 7.55
CA VAL A 39 -21.78 3.06 7.57
C VAL A 39 -22.22 2.75 9.00
N SER A 40 -23.53 2.55 9.19
CA SER A 40 -24.08 2.20 10.48
C SER A 40 -23.51 0.88 11.01
N PRO A 41 -23.28 0.74 12.33
CA PRO A 41 -22.91 -0.55 12.92
C PRO A 41 -23.93 -1.67 12.68
N ASN A 42 -25.20 -1.32 12.43
CA ASN A 42 -26.27 -2.28 12.15
C ASN A 42 -26.30 -2.75 10.69
N ASP A 43 -25.54 -2.11 9.80
CA ASP A 43 -25.35 -2.55 8.42
C ASP A 43 -24.13 -3.49 8.33
N ASN A 44 -23.49 -3.58 7.17
CA ASN A 44 -22.24 -4.32 6.98
C ASN A 44 -21.07 -3.38 6.62
N PRO A 45 -20.43 -2.72 7.62
CA PRO A 45 -19.28 -1.85 7.38
C PRO A 45 -18.12 -2.51 6.64
N ALA A 46 -17.87 -3.82 6.89
CA ALA A 46 -16.81 -4.54 6.21
C ALA A 46 -17.09 -4.74 4.70
N LYS A 47 -18.37 -4.90 4.32
CA LYS A 47 -18.78 -4.95 2.92
C LYS A 47 -18.47 -3.63 2.20
N TRP A 48 -18.73 -2.48 2.83
CA TRP A 48 -18.38 -1.19 2.22
C TRP A 48 -16.90 -1.13 1.86
N ALA A 49 -16.01 -1.55 2.76
CA ALA A 49 -14.58 -1.56 2.49
C ALA A 49 -14.19 -2.58 1.41
N ASN A 50 -14.88 -3.72 1.32
CA ASN A 50 -14.70 -4.66 0.21
C ASN A 50 -15.05 -4.00 -1.13
N ASP A 51 -16.23 -3.40 -1.22
CA ASP A 51 -16.74 -2.77 -2.44
C ASP A 51 -15.81 -1.62 -2.89
N ARG A 52 -15.26 -0.84 -1.94
CA ARG A 52 -14.24 0.19 -2.24
C ARG A 52 -12.91 -0.39 -2.73
N ARG A 53 -12.45 -1.52 -2.16
CA ARG A 53 -11.23 -2.19 -2.65
C ARG A 53 -11.42 -2.70 -4.09
N GLU A 54 -12.57 -3.32 -4.37
CA GLU A 54 -12.90 -3.82 -5.72
C GLU A 54 -13.03 -2.67 -6.74
N ALA A 55 -13.53 -1.51 -6.32
CA ALA A 55 -13.62 -0.32 -7.15
C ALA A 55 -12.26 0.41 -7.35
N GLY A 56 -11.17 -0.06 -6.74
CA GLY A 56 -9.87 0.62 -6.79
C GLY A 56 -9.84 1.93 -6.00
N GLU A 57 -10.70 2.08 -4.99
CA GLU A 57 -10.85 3.30 -4.18
C GLU A 57 -10.28 3.13 -2.76
N LEU A 58 -9.83 1.92 -2.42
CA LEU A 58 -9.24 1.59 -1.13
C LEU A 58 -8.13 0.55 -1.32
N MET A 59 -6.97 0.79 -0.73
CA MET A 59 -5.89 -0.19 -0.59
C MET A 59 -6.14 -1.04 0.66
N GLY A 60 -5.84 -2.34 0.54
CA GLY A 60 -5.80 -3.25 1.67
C GLY A 60 -4.69 -4.27 1.51
N ALA A 61 -4.10 -4.65 2.63
CA ALA A 61 -3.14 -5.72 2.76
C ALA A 61 -3.80 -6.91 3.47
N TRP A 62 -3.73 -8.09 2.87
CA TRP A 62 -4.28 -9.29 3.48
C TRP A 62 -3.41 -9.71 4.68
N SER A 63 -4.02 -9.82 5.86
CA SER A 63 -3.42 -10.37 7.07
C SER A 63 -3.76 -11.86 7.15
N PRO A 64 -2.81 -12.79 6.93
CA PRO A 64 -3.09 -14.23 7.04
C PRO A 64 -3.48 -14.63 8.47
N LYS A 65 -2.85 -13.99 9.47
CA LYS A 65 -3.08 -14.25 10.91
C LYS A 65 -4.51 -13.92 11.32
N GLU A 66 -5.02 -12.78 10.87
CA GLU A 66 -6.35 -12.29 11.25
C GLU A 66 -7.42 -12.66 10.22
N ARG A 67 -7.01 -13.25 9.09
CA ARG A 67 -7.87 -13.69 7.98
C ARG A 67 -8.78 -12.56 7.48
N THR A 68 -8.24 -11.36 7.42
CA THR A 68 -8.95 -10.15 6.98
C THR A 68 -8.00 -9.17 6.34
N TYR A 69 -8.55 -8.16 5.68
CA TYR A 69 -7.76 -7.04 5.17
C TYR A 69 -7.52 -6.00 6.28
N ARG A 70 -6.28 -5.53 6.33
CA ARG A 70 -5.87 -4.31 7.05
C ARG A 70 -5.62 -3.20 6.05
N HIS A 71 -5.94 -1.97 6.42
CA HIS A 71 -5.88 -0.84 5.50
C HIS A 71 -4.76 0.12 5.90
N PRO A 72 -3.73 0.32 5.05
CA PRO A 72 -2.65 1.27 5.31
C PRO A 72 -3.14 2.66 5.72
N ASP A 73 -2.51 3.22 6.75
CA ASP A 73 -2.92 4.46 7.42
C ASP A 73 -2.79 5.73 6.56
N PHE A 74 -1.83 5.77 5.63
CA PHE A 74 -1.57 6.92 4.76
C PHE A 74 -2.82 7.37 3.97
N GLN A 75 -3.76 6.44 3.78
CA GLN A 75 -4.99 6.67 3.03
C GLN A 75 -6.02 7.51 3.77
N PHE A 76 -5.86 7.68 5.09
CA PHE A 76 -6.89 8.25 5.95
C PHE A 76 -6.46 9.59 6.56
N ASP A 77 -7.41 10.50 6.72
CA ASP A 77 -7.24 11.67 7.58
C ASP A 77 -7.28 11.28 9.07
N ARG A 78 -7.09 12.27 9.95
CA ARG A 78 -7.12 12.06 11.40
C ARG A 78 -8.48 11.55 11.95
N HIS A 79 -9.54 11.61 11.14
CA HIS A 79 -10.88 11.14 11.47
C HIS A 79 -11.19 9.75 10.87
N GLY A 80 -10.27 9.17 10.09
CA GLY A 80 -10.46 7.88 9.43
C GLY A 80 -11.18 7.97 8.09
N HIS A 81 -11.43 9.19 7.57
CA HIS A 81 -12.00 9.35 6.24
C HIS A 81 -10.91 9.18 5.19
N LEU A 82 -11.29 8.62 4.03
CA LEU A 82 -10.37 8.56 2.89
C LEU A 82 -9.91 9.95 2.47
N LYS A 83 -8.60 10.12 2.34
CA LYS A 83 -8.01 11.34 1.79
C LYS A 83 -8.43 11.52 0.32
N PRO A 84 -8.61 12.76 -0.15
CA PRO A 84 -8.70 13.04 -1.58
C PRO A 84 -7.49 12.47 -2.34
N GLY A 85 -7.68 12.12 -3.61
CA GLY A 85 -6.60 11.62 -4.47
C GLY A 85 -6.28 10.12 -4.33
N ILE A 86 -6.79 9.41 -3.32
CA ILE A 86 -6.51 7.97 -3.15
C ILE A 86 -6.94 7.16 -4.37
N LYS A 87 -8.13 7.42 -4.91
CA LYS A 87 -8.60 6.75 -6.14
C LYS A 87 -7.64 6.98 -7.32
N GLU A 88 -7.13 8.20 -7.47
CA GLU A 88 -6.21 8.53 -8.56
C GLU A 88 -4.84 7.88 -8.35
N LEU A 89 -4.31 7.88 -7.13
CA LEU A 89 -3.09 7.16 -6.78
C LEU A 89 -3.22 5.66 -7.06
N LEU A 90 -4.33 5.05 -6.67
CA LEU A 90 -4.56 3.62 -6.90
C LEU A 90 -4.71 3.29 -8.39
N ALA A 91 -5.29 4.21 -9.18
CA ALA A 91 -5.31 4.09 -10.64
C ALA A 91 -3.88 4.17 -11.23
N ALA A 92 -3.05 5.11 -10.78
CA ALA A 92 -1.66 5.22 -11.20
C ALA A 92 -0.83 3.97 -10.81
N LEU A 93 -1.01 3.45 -9.60
CA LEU A 93 -0.36 2.20 -9.18
C LEU A 93 -0.84 1.00 -10.00
N ALA A 94 -2.09 0.98 -10.47
CA ALA A 94 -2.60 -0.10 -11.31
C ALA A 94 -1.95 -0.15 -12.71
N GLU A 95 -1.23 0.89 -13.12
CA GLU A 95 -0.42 0.90 -14.36
C GLU A 95 0.83 0.00 -14.24
N HIS A 96 1.28 -0.32 -13.02
CA HIS A 96 2.38 -1.25 -12.79
C HIS A 96 1.97 -2.70 -13.04
N ALA A 97 2.70 -3.40 -13.90
CA ALA A 97 2.47 -4.83 -14.15
C ALA A 97 2.58 -5.67 -12.86
N ASP A 98 3.49 -5.31 -11.94
CA ASP A 98 3.69 -5.99 -10.67
C ASP A 98 2.57 -5.78 -9.64
N PHE A 99 1.69 -4.79 -9.86
CA PHE A 99 0.59 -4.44 -8.97
C PHE A 99 -0.78 -4.86 -9.52
N ALA A 100 -0.81 -5.49 -10.70
CA ALA A 100 -2.01 -6.09 -11.26
C ALA A 100 -2.65 -7.07 -10.25
N ALA A 101 -3.98 -7.14 -10.23
CA ALA A 101 -4.73 -7.90 -9.23
C ALA A 101 -4.40 -9.40 -9.21
N ASN A 102 -3.99 -9.98 -10.35
CA ASN A 102 -3.55 -11.37 -10.45
C ASN A 102 -2.11 -11.60 -9.95
N VAL A 103 -1.30 -10.55 -9.81
CA VAL A 103 0.09 -10.58 -9.32
C VAL A 103 0.15 -10.19 -7.85
N ASP A 104 -0.35 -9.01 -7.47
CA ASP A 104 -0.38 -8.50 -6.09
C ASP A 104 -1.68 -8.87 -5.36
N LYS A 105 -2.01 -10.17 -5.36
CA LYS A 105 -3.28 -10.68 -4.78
C LYS A 105 -3.48 -10.34 -3.30
N SER A 106 -2.39 -10.12 -2.57
CA SER A 106 -2.42 -9.84 -1.12
C SER A 106 -2.24 -8.36 -0.78
N GLY A 107 -1.97 -7.51 -1.77
CA GLY A 107 -1.76 -6.07 -1.59
C GLY A 107 -0.38 -5.68 -1.04
N TRP A 108 0.46 -6.64 -0.68
CA TRP A 108 1.73 -6.38 0.00
C TRP A 108 2.80 -5.76 -0.90
N ARG A 109 2.78 -6.01 -2.21
CA ARG A 109 3.75 -5.37 -3.12
C ARG A 109 3.54 -3.86 -3.17
N ARG A 110 2.29 -3.42 -3.32
CA ARG A 110 1.92 -2.01 -3.26
C ARG A 110 2.23 -1.39 -1.89
N VAL A 111 2.00 -2.11 -0.80
CA VAL A 111 2.39 -1.62 0.54
C VAL A 111 3.89 -1.36 0.62
N PHE A 112 4.73 -2.32 0.22
CA PHE A 112 6.17 -2.12 0.28
C PHE A 112 6.66 -1.01 -0.64
N TRP A 113 6.02 -0.82 -1.80
CA TRP A 113 6.29 0.32 -2.66
C TRP A 113 5.93 1.65 -1.97
N MET A 114 4.75 1.72 -1.33
CA MET A 114 4.28 2.94 -0.68
C MET A 114 5.17 3.36 0.50
N TYR A 115 5.62 2.41 1.32
CA TYR A 115 6.42 2.70 2.52
C TYR A 115 7.94 2.55 2.30
N GLY A 116 8.37 2.16 1.10
CA GLY A 116 9.79 2.13 0.74
C GLY A 116 10.30 3.55 0.54
N ALA A 117 11.37 3.92 1.24
CA ALA A 117 12.04 5.20 1.03
C ALA A 117 12.79 5.20 -0.31
N THR A 118 12.70 6.30 -1.05
CA THR A 118 13.27 6.42 -2.40
C THR A 118 13.88 7.81 -2.60
N TYR A 119 14.94 7.92 -3.41
CA TYR A 119 15.63 9.20 -3.65
C TYR A 119 14.87 10.10 -4.65
N GLU A 120 14.00 9.52 -5.47
CA GLU A 120 13.12 10.21 -6.41
C GLU A 120 12.11 11.11 -5.70
N LEU A 121 11.80 10.80 -4.44
CA LEU A 121 10.92 11.57 -3.57
C LEU A 121 11.68 12.28 -2.43
N ALA A 122 13.01 12.40 -2.56
CA ALA A 122 13.84 12.98 -1.53
C ALA A 122 13.37 14.38 -1.11
N ALA A 123 13.60 14.71 0.15
CA ALA A 123 13.45 16.06 0.65
C ALA A 123 14.53 16.99 0.02
N PRO A 124 14.38 18.33 0.12
CA PRO A 124 15.37 19.27 -0.41
C PRO A 124 16.80 19.10 0.15
N ASP A 125 16.94 18.46 1.30
CA ASP A 125 18.23 18.14 1.93
C ASP A 125 18.84 16.81 1.44
N GLY A 126 18.18 16.13 0.49
CA GLY A 126 18.62 14.86 -0.08
C GLY A 126 18.16 13.62 0.71
N THR A 127 17.42 13.78 1.81
CA THR A 127 16.92 12.64 2.59
C THR A 127 15.83 11.88 1.82
N PRO A 128 15.98 10.57 1.54
CA PRO A 128 14.96 9.79 0.85
C PRO A 128 13.69 9.70 1.70
N ARG A 129 12.53 9.75 1.04
CA ARG A 129 11.22 9.65 1.70
C ARG A 129 10.38 8.58 1.03
N SER A 130 9.42 8.05 1.76
CA SER A 130 8.44 7.13 1.21
C SER A 130 7.27 7.88 0.57
N ALA A 131 6.61 7.23 -0.39
CA ALA A 131 5.38 7.75 -0.99
C ALA A 131 4.27 7.92 0.06
N ALA A 132 4.18 7.03 1.05
CA ALA A 132 3.20 7.07 2.12
C ALA A 132 3.36 8.32 3.01
N GLU A 133 4.60 8.69 3.35
CA GLU A 133 4.90 9.91 4.11
C GLU A 133 4.57 11.17 3.31
N LEU A 134 4.92 11.17 2.02
CA LEU A 134 4.78 12.36 1.18
C LEU A 134 3.33 12.62 0.76
N PHE A 135 2.53 11.57 0.56
CA PHE A 135 1.17 11.67 0.01
C PHE A 135 0.26 12.62 0.80
N ALA A 136 0.44 12.72 2.12
CA ALA A 136 -0.37 13.60 2.95
C ALA A 136 -0.18 15.10 2.66
N THR A 137 0.94 15.48 2.04
CA THR A 137 1.30 16.89 1.79
C THR A 137 1.48 17.19 0.30
N HIS A 138 1.92 16.21 -0.50
CA HIS A 138 2.18 16.36 -1.92
C HIS A 138 1.62 15.15 -2.70
N PRO A 139 0.28 14.98 -2.75
CA PRO A 139 -0.35 13.83 -3.40
C PRO A 139 -0.03 13.77 -4.90
N ASP A 140 0.01 14.92 -5.59
CA ASP A 140 0.25 15.00 -7.04
C ASP A 140 1.66 14.51 -7.41
N ASP A 141 2.67 14.85 -6.59
CA ASP A 141 4.05 14.39 -6.79
C ASP A 141 4.16 12.86 -6.67
N VAL A 142 3.47 12.29 -5.67
CA VAL A 142 3.43 10.84 -5.46
C VAL A 142 2.69 10.14 -6.60
N ILE A 143 1.59 10.70 -7.09
CA ILE A 143 0.84 10.17 -8.23
C ILE A 143 1.69 10.23 -9.50
N ALA A 144 2.38 11.35 -9.76
CA ALA A 144 3.28 11.48 -10.90
C ALA A 144 4.44 10.47 -10.83
N TYR A 145 5.00 10.27 -9.64
CA TYR A 145 6.01 9.24 -9.41
C TYR A 145 5.49 7.81 -9.61
N ALA A 146 4.27 7.51 -9.16
CA ALA A 146 3.63 6.21 -9.38
C ALA A 146 3.49 5.92 -10.89
N ARG A 147 3.05 6.89 -11.69
CA ARG A 147 2.96 6.74 -13.16
C ARG A 147 4.35 6.57 -13.79
N LYS A 148 5.32 7.40 -13.41
CA LYS A 148 6.70 7.33 -13.93
C LYS A 148 7.34 5.96 -13.69
N SER A 149 7.20 5.43 -12.49
CA SER A 149 7.80 4.15 -12.09
C SER A 149 7.10 2.92 -12.67
N ALA A 150 5.92 3.07 -13.27
CA ALA A 150 5.23 1.99 -13.97
C ALA A 150 5.88 1.68 -15.33
N VAL A 151 6.61 2.64 -15.91
CA VAL A 151 7.31 2.47 -17.17
C VAL A 151 8.53 1.58 -16.92
N PRO A 152 8.63 0.41 -17.58
CA PRO A 152 9.82 -0.43 -17.47
C PRO A 152 11.04 0.38 -17.87
N ASP A 153 12.10 0.34 -17.07
CA ASP A 153 13.37 0.90 -17.49
C ASP A 153 13.89 0.07 -18.66
N ILE A 154 13.78 0.62 -19.88
CA ILE A 154 14.31 0.00 -21.10
C ILE A 154 15.86 -0.04 -21.05
N GLY A 155 16.48 0.59 -20.04
CA GLY A 155 17.94 0.67 -19.85
C GLY A 155 18.64 -0.60 -19.33
N ASP A 156 17.93 -1.55 -18.72
CA ASP A 156 18.53 -2.76 -18.14
C ASP A 156 18.50 -4.00 -19.06
N ALA A 157 18.29 -3.79 -20.37
CA ALA A 157 18.54 -4.81 -21.38
C ALA A 157 20.03 -4.83 -21.78
N TRP A 158 20.90 -5.36 -20.91
CA TRP A 158 22.27 -5.76 -21.23
C TRP A 158 22.57 -7.17 -20.75
#